data_AF-A0A352PQ49-F1
#
_entry.id   AF-A0A352PQ49-F1
#
_cell.length_a   1.000
_cell.length_b   1.000
_cell.length_c   1.000
_cell.angle_alpha   90.00
_cell.angle_beta   90.00
_cell.angle_gamma   90.00
#
_symmetry.space_group_name_H-M   'P 1'
#
loop_
_entity.id
_entity.type
_entity.pdbx_description
1 polymer ?
#
loop_
_entity_poly.entity_id
_entity_poly.type
_entity_poly.pdbx_seq_one_letter_code
_entity_poly.pdbx_strand_id
1 'polypeptide(L)'
;MAVERYWPDAYVDKRRSAAEAIGLIQAGQRVFIGTSCGEPQCLVQELASQSGNFTDLEIVRLMSLETTPLTRIASEISPHSFNIRSFYSGSASTRSLSRISRFFTPINLSALPSLFQSRQIPIHVALVQVSPPDDFGWMSLGISVDVTLAAALSADLVIAQVNPRMPRVLGQSFLHVNDVDVVVEHEEDLLTPGELLELESAHMIGRHVEKLIDDGATLQLGLGATPQATLLAMENKNDLGVHSQFLTDGIMMLVSRGVITNKHKGFNNGKLVASTAIGTTNLYEFLHDNPAIEFHPSDYVNDPSIIARHNRMVSLNVATVMDLTGQVAVDALPNSNLSGVTGMLDFVRGAAQAPLGKSILMIPSTSRDGQISHFVPRLEDRAVVIPRSDVHYVVSEFGVVNLFGKSIQERATALISIAHPDYREELFYRAKKLGMIAMERGFTESLHAVYPLKHEEIVLVDGERITIRPAKPVDERPLQEHFYNLDKDDVVARFYHKKASFIRDDVATMHQIDYVNEMTMVAVVGDLGFGRIVAVGGYLLEPRSNMAEVAFSVARDWQRRGLSQEILRKLADAAQDHGIGGLFAYTSIKNKAMIGLFHTLPFRVHREYEDDMIHL
;
A
#
# COMPACT_ATOMS: atom_id res chain seq x y z
N MET A 1 -50.57 -11.83 3.42
CA MET A 1 -50.13 -12.93 4.31
C MET A 1 -49.29 -13.85 3.46
N ALA A 2 -47.96 -13.81 3.61
CA ALA A 2 -47.10 -14.76 2.92
C ALA A 2 -47.36 -16.14 3.55
N VAL A 3 -47.67 -17.14 2.73
CA VAL A 3 -47.71 -18.53 3.18
C VAL A 3 -46.26 -18.89 3.45
N GLU A 4 -45.84 -18.94 4.72
CA GLU A 4 -44.53 -19.48 5.10
C GLU A 4 -44.48 -20.93 4.64
N ARG A 5 -43.91 -21.16 3.45
CA ARG A 5 -43.66 -22.50 2.91
C ARG A 5 -42.44 -23.08 3.61
N TYR A 6 -42.52 -24.37 3.93
CA TYR A 6 -41.40 -25.15 4.40
C TYR A 6 -40.26 -25.07 3.38
N TRP A 7 -39.06 -24.69 3.82
CA TRP A 7 -37.97 -24.31 2.90
C TRP A 7 -37.53 -25.43 1.95
N PRO A 8 -37.52 -26.73 2.31
CA PRO A 8 -37.15 -27.79 1.36
C PRO A 8 -38.13 -27.91 0.19
N ASP A 9 -39.43 -27.78 0.46
CA ASP A 9 -40.45 -27.79 -0.58
C ASP A 9 -40.30 -26.55 -1.48
N ALA A 10 -40.04 -25.39 -0.88
CA ALA A 10 -39.76 -24.16 -1.62
C ALA A 10 -38.51 -24.28 -2.50
N TYR A 11 -37.46 -24.94 -2.03
CA TYR A 11 -36.24 -25.18 -2.81
C TYR A 11 -36.54 -25.99 -4.09
N VAL A 12 -37.28 -27.09 -3.94
CA VAL A 12 -37.68 -27.95 -5.08
C VAL A 12 -38.57 -27.18 -6.05
N ASP A 13 -39.54 -26.41 -5.55
CA ASP A 13 -40.45 -25.60 -6.37
C ASP A 13 -39.73 -24.52 -7.18
N LYS A 14 -38.64 -23.96 -6.65
CA LYS A 14 -37.85 -22.87 -7.26
C LYS A 14 -36.82 -23.38 -8.27
N ARG A 15 -36.55 -24.69 -8.31
CA ARG A 15 -35.54 -25.28 -9.19
C ARG A 15 -35.91 -25.14 -10.66
N ARG A 16 -35.00 -24.60 -11.47
CA ARG A 16 -35.13 -24.46 -12.94
C ARG A 16 -33.84 -24.84 -13.63
N SER A 17 -33.90 -25.08 -14.94
CA SER A 17 -32.70 -25.09 -15.78
C SER A 17 -32.14 -23.67 -15.94
N ALA A 18 -30.84 -23.55 -16.27
CA ALA A 18 -30.24 -22.23 -16.54
C ALA A 18 -31.00 -21.46 -17.63
N ALA A 19 -31.38 -22.15 -18.71
CA ALA A 19 -32.10 -21.55 -19.83
C ALA A 19 -33.48 -20.98 -19.42
N GLU A 20 -34.25 -21.73 -18.63
CA GLU A 20 -35.53 -21.28 -18.10
C GLU A 20 -35.37 -20.11 -17.13
N ALA A 21 -34.34 -20.15 -16.27
CA ALA A 21 -34.07 -19.10 -15.30
C ALA A 21 -33.72 -17.78 -15.99
N ILE A 22 -32.80 -17.81 -16.96
CA ILE A 22 -32.43 -16.63 -17.77
C ILE A 22 -33.61 -16.11 -18.61
N GLY A 23 -34.49 -17.00 -19.07
CA GLY A 23 -35.71 -16.61 -19.81
C GLY A 23 -36.73 -15.79 -19.00
N LEU A 24 -36.59 -15.70 -17.68
CA LEU A 24 -37.43 -14.85 -16.83
C LEU A 24 -37.03 -13.36 -16.87
N ILE A 25 -35.83 -13.06 -17.37
CA ILE A 25 -35.32 -11.69 -17.47
C ILE A 25 -36.08 -10.94 -18.58
N GLN A 26 -36.49 -9.72 -18.30
CA GLN A 26 -37.26 -8.88 -19.22
C GLN A 26 -36.39 -7.75 -19.81
N ALA A 27 -36.72 -7.32 -21.03
CA ALA A 27 -36.09 -6.18 -21.68
C ALA A 27 -36.09 -4.91 -20.81
N GLY A 28 -35.02 -4.12 -20.89
CA GLY A 28 -34.87 -2.89 -20.09
C GLY A 28 -34.46 -3.10 -18.63
N GLN A 29 -34.30 -4.34 -18.15
CA GLN A 29 -33.96 -4.60 -16.75
C GLN A 29 -32.48 -4.38 -16.42
N ARG A 30 -32.20 -4.04 -15.15
CA ARG A 30 -30.86 -4.00 -14.59
C ARG A 30 -30.54 -5.35 -14.00
N VAL A 31 -29.51 -6.00 -14.53
CA VAL A 31 -29.09 -7.34 -14.12
C VAL A 31 -27.74 -7.21 -13.41
N PHE A 32 -27.73 -7.40 -12.10
CA PHE A 32 -26.50 -7.53 -11.33
C PHE A 32 -25.92 -8.93 -11.51
N ILE A 33 -24.60 -9.02 -11.65
CA ILE A 33 -23.87 -10.27 -11.72
C ILE A 33 -22.88 -10.32 -10.56
N GLY A 34 -22.91 -11.44 -9.83
CA GLY A 34 -21.98 -11.76 -8.75
C GLY A 34 -20.53 -11.47 -9.14
N THR A 35 -19.77 -10.95 -8.18
CA THR A 35 -18.48 -10.32 -8.42
C THR A 35 -17.31 -11.29 -8.34
N SER A 36 -16.17 -10.87 -8.87
CA SER A 36 -14.87 -11.51 -8.70
C SER A 36 -14.88 -12.97 -9.18
N CYS A 37 -14.35 -13.86 -8.34
CA CYS A 37 -14.24 -15.28 -8.63
C CYS A 37 -15.53 -16.04 -8.30
N GLY A 38 -16.48 -15.38 -7.64
CA GLY A 38 -17.82 -15.90 -7.33
C GLY A 38 -18.84 -15.68 -8.44
N GLU A 39 -18.43 -15.24 -9.64
CA GLU A 39 -19.30 -15.11 -10.81
C GLU A 39 -20.06 -16.43 -11.07
N PRO A 40 -21.40 -16.43 -11.18
CA PRO A 40 -22.18 -17.63 -11.54
C PRO A 40 -22.00 -17.96 -13.03
N GLN A 41 -20.89 -18.65 -13.35
CA GLN A 41 -20.41 -18.82 -14.72
C GLN A 41 -21.46 -19.49 -15.62
N CYS A 42 -22.14 -20.55 -15.17
CA CYS A 42 -23.21 -21.19 -15.94
C CYS A 42 -24.35 -20.21 -16.31
N LEU A 43 -24.82 -19.40 -15.35
CA LEU A 43 -25.85 -18.39 -15.61
C LEU A 43 -25.35 -17.29 -16.56
N VAL A 44 -24.09 -16.88 -16.43
CA VAL A 44 -23.47 -15.85 -17.27
C VAL A 44 -23.28 -16.33 -18.71
N GLN A 45 -22.85 -17.59 -18.89
CA GLN A 45 -22.73 -18.22 -20.21
C GLN A 45 -24.10 -18.33 -20.88
N GLU A 46 -25.13 -18.70 -20.13
CA GLU A 46 -26.49 -18.80 -20.65
C GLU A 46 -27.12 -17.43 -20.98
N LEU A 47 -26.86 -16.41 -20.16
CA LEU A 47 -27.24 -15.03 -20.47
C LEU A 47 -26.60 -14.57 -21.80
N ALA A 48 -25.33 -14.91 -22.01
CA ALA A 48 -24.62 -14.59 -23.26
C ALA A 48 -25.17 -15.36 -24.46
N SER A 49 -25.48 -16.65 -24.30
CA SER A 49 -26.04 -17.50 -25.36
C SER A 49 -27.41 -16.99 -25.83
N GLN A 50 -28.22 -16.47 -24.90
CA GLN A 50 -29.55 -15.90 -25.17
C GLN A 50 -29.53 -14.40 -25.48
N SER A 51 -28.35 -13.77 -25.65
CA SER A 51 -28.22 -12.32 -25.84
C SER A 51 -29.13 -11.73 -26.91
N GLY A 52 -29.33 -12.43 -28.03
CA GLY A 52 -30.21 -12.01 -29.13
C GLY A 52 -31.71 -11.94 -28.77
N ASN A 53 -32.13 -12.53 -27.66
CA ASN A 53 -33.52 -12.49 -27.19
C ASN A 53 -33.84 -11.25 -26.34
N PHE A 54 -32.81 -10.49 -25.96
CA PHE A 54 -32.95 -9.34 -25.08
C PHE A 54 -32.78 -8.03 -25.82
N THR A 55 -33.36 -6.98 -25.25
CA THR A 55 -33.20 -5.59 -25.70
C THR A 55 -33.02 -4.69 -24.49
N ASP A 56 -32.04 -3.79 -24.54
CA ASP A 56 -31.74 -2.77 -23.55
C ASP A 56 -31.53 -3.27 -22.10
N LEU A 57 -30.98 -4.48 -21.89
CA LEU A 57 -30.57 -4.85 -20.53
C LEU A 57 -29.38 -4.01 -20.09
N GLU A 58 -29.38 -3.57 -18.84
CA GLU A 58 -28.23 -2.92 -18.22
C GLU A 58 -27.55 -3.90 -17.26
N ILE A 59 -26.41 -4.45 -17.69
CA ILE A 59 -25.60 -5.38 -16.92
C ILE A 59 -24.76 -4.59 -15.91
N VAL A 60 -25.07 -4.75 -14.63
CA VAL A 60 -24.41 -4.08 -13.51
C VAL A 60 -23.27 -4.98 -12.99
N ARG A 61 -22.02 -4.53 -13.13
CA ARG A 61 -20.80 -5.28 -12.75
C ARG A 61 -19.82 -4.41 -11.96
N LEU A 62 -19.01 -5.05 -11.11
CA LEU A 62 -17.90 -4.40 -10.41
C LEU A 62 -16.55 -4.93 -10.93
N MET A 63 -16.06 -6.01 -10.32
CA MET A 63 -14.83 -6.70 -10.68
C MET A 63 -15.20 -8.03 -11.33
N SER A 64 -14.72 -8.30 -12.55
CA SER A 64 -15.01 -9.54 -13.29
C SER A 64 -13.73 -10.04 -13.95
N LEU A 65 -13.40 -11.31 -13.73
CA LEU A 65 -12.48 -12.05 -14.58
C LEU A 65 -13.32 -12.47 -15.79
N GLU A 66 -13.29 -11.75 -16.91
CA GLU A 66 -14.17 -12.05 -18.05
C GLU A 66 -13.93 -13.48 -18.59
N THR A 67 -14.74 -14.43 -18.11
CA THR A 67 -14.80 -15.81 -18.62
C THR A 67 -15.57 -15.88 -19.94
N THR A 68 -16.59 -15.01 -20.04
CA THR A 68 -17.53 -14.91 -21.14
C THR A 68 -17.49 -13.48 -21.67
N PRO A 69 -17.41 -13.25 -23.00
CA PRO A 69 -17.12 -11.94 -23.57
C PRO A 69 -18.35 -11.03 -23.62
N LEU A 70 -19.05 -10.84 -22.49
CA LEU A 70 -20.24 -10.00 -22.39
C LEU A 70 -19.98 -8.55 -22.77
N THR A 71 -18.79 -8.03 -22.47
CA THR A 71 -18.38 -6.69 -22.93
C THR A 71 -18.30 -6.60 -24.44
N ARG A 72 -17.71 -7.61 -25.10
CA ARG A 72 -17.66 -7.67 -26.56
C ARG A 72 -19.05 -7.87 -27.16
N ILE A 73 -19.92 -8.65 -26.51
CA ILE A 73 -21.30 -8.82 -26.96
C ILE A 73 -22.04 -7.48 -26.90
N ALA A 74 -21.93 -6.75 -25.79
CA ALA A 74 -22.54 -5.44 -25.59
C ALA A 74 -21.96 -4.35 -26.50
N SER A 75 -20.69 -4.42 -26.88
CA SER A 75 -20.03 -3.37 -27.67
C SER A 75 -20.05 -3.61 -29.18
N GLU A 76 -20.02 -4.86 -29.63
CA GLU A 76 -19.72 -5.21 -31.03
C GLU A 76 -20.73 -6.17 -31.67
N ILE A 77 -21.28 -7.14 -30.92
CA ILE A 77 -22.06 -8.24 -31.52
C ILE A 77 -23.56 -7.96 -31.48
N SER A 78 -24.09 -7.46 -30.36
CA SER A 78 -25.49 -7.06 -30.23
C SER A 78 -25.64 -5.82 -29.34
N PRO A 79 -25.29 -4.63 -29.85
CA PRO A 79 -25.26 -3.40 -29.06
C PRO A 79 -26.63 -2.89 -28.61
N HIS A 80 -27.71 -3.46 -29.15
CA HIS A 80 -29.09 -3.18 -28.72
C HIS A 80 -29.56 -4.15 -27.62
N SER A 81 -28.83 -5.25 -27.37
CA SER A 81 -29.22 -6.25 -26.37
C SER A 81 -28.74 -5.88 -24.98
N PHE A 82 -27.48 -5.46 -24.87
CA PHE A 82 -26.83 -5.17 -23.58
C PHE A 82 -26.17 -3.80 -23.57
N ASN A 83 -26.30 -3.13 -22.44
CA ASN A 83 -25.44 -2.06 -21.99
C ASN A 83 -24.73 -2.52 -20.71
N ILE A 84 -23.44 -2.24 -20.55
CA ILE A 84 -22.73 -2.57 -19.32
C ILE A 84 -22.63 -1.31 -18.48
N ARG A 85 -23.06 -1.37 -17.22
CA ARG A 85 -22.71 -0.38 -16.21
C ARG A 85 -21.64 -0.97 -15.30
N SER A 86 -20.45 -0.39 -15.35
CA SER A 86 -19.36 -0.77 -14.44
C SER A 86 -19.19 0.30 -13.36
N PHE A 87 -19.15 -0.12 -12.10
CA PHE A 87 -18.74 0.80 -11.03
C PHE A 87 -17.21 0.88 -11.00
N TYR A 88 -16.67 2.09 -11.03
CA TYR A 88 -15.24 2.36 -11.20
C TYR A 88 -14.75 3.36 -10.14
N SER A 89 -13.54 3.18 -9.61
CA SER A 89 -12.85 4.18 -8.78
C SER A 89 -11.33 4.16 -9.02
N GLY A 90 -10.91 4.29 -10.28
CA GLY A 90 -9.51 4.46 -10.67
C GLY A 90 -9.26 5.76 -11.44
N SER A 91 -8.02 5.98 -11.86
CA SER A 91 -7.61 6.94 -12.88
C SER A 91 -7.66 6.26 -14.24
N ALA A 92 -8.44 6.81 -15.16
CA ALA A 92 -8.39 6.38 -16.55
C ALA A 92 -7.90 7.55 -17.41
N SER A 93 -7.00 7.27 -18.34
CA SER A 93 -6.49 8.28 -19.28
C SER A 93 -7.60 8.69 -20.26
N THR A 94 -7.72 9.98 -20.55
CA THR A 94 -8.77 10.54 -21.43
C THR A 94 -8.76 9.95 -22.85
N ARG A 95 -7.62 9.45 -23.35
CA ARG A 95 -7.48 8.91 -24.71
C ARG A 95 -8.02 7.48 -24.90
N SER A 96 -7.88 6.57 -23.92
CA SER A 96 -8.43 5.20 -24.05
C SER A 96 -9.91 5.08 -23.61
N LEU A 97 -10.41 6.08 -22.87
CA LEU A 97 -11.77 6.16 -22.34
C LEU A 97 -12.88 6.42 -23.38
N SER A 98 -12.53 6.85 -24.60
CA SER A 98 -13.48 7.54 -25.49
C SER A 98 -14.69 6.73 -25.99
N ARG A 99 -14.75 5.40 -25.81
CA ARG A 99 -15.91 4.57 -26.21
C ARG A 99 -16.77 4.02 -25.07
N ILE A 100 -16.19 3.79 -23.89
CA ILE A 100 -16.87 3.14 -22.75
C ILE A 100 -16.99 4.03 -21.50
N SER A 101 -16.40 5.23 -21.48
CA SER A 101 -16.40 6.13 -20.33
C SER A 101 -17.79 6.49 -19.78
N ARG A 102 -18.78 6.61 -20.68
CA ARG A 102 -20.19 6.90 -20.37
C ARG A 102 -20.88 5.86 -19.48
N PHE A 103 -20.25 4.72 -19.28
CA PHE A 103 -20.79 3.58 -18.57
C PHE A 103 -20.20 3.38 -17.17
N PHE A 104 -19.30 4.27 -16.75
CA PHE A 104 -18.69 4.23 -15.43
C PHE A 104 -19.45 5.08 -14.42
N THR A 105 -19.72 4.51 -13.24
CA THR A 105 -20.27 5.26 -12.09
C THR A 105 -19.19 5.41 -11.01
N PRO A 106 -18.68 6.63 -10.76
CA PRO A 106 -17.65 6.87 -9.75
C PRO A 106 -18.24 6.85 -8.34
N ILE A 107 -17.80 5.90 -7.52
CA ILE A 107 -18.26 5.75 -6.14
C ILE A 107 -17.26 4.94 -5.30
N ASN A 108 -17.18 5.22 -3.99
CA ASN A 108 -16.46 4.36 -3.05
C ASN A 108 -17.21 3.05 -2.83
N LEU A 109 -16.47 1.96 -2.59
CA LEU A 109 -17.07 0.63 -2.44
C LEU A 109 -18.03 0.57 -1.23
N SER A 110 -17.67 1.24 -0.14
CA SER A 110 -18.48 1.33 1.09
C SER A 110 -19.87 1.93 0.87
N ALA A 111 -20.04 2.81 -0.12
CA ALA A 111 -21.32 3.48 -0.37
C ALA A 111 -22.26 2.67 -1.29
N LEU A 112 -21.73 1.69 -2.03
CA LEU A 112 -22.50 0.99 -3.05
C LEU A 112 -23.67 0.14 -2.50
N PRO A 113 -23.51 -0.61 -1.39
CA PRO A 113 -24.64 -1.30 -0.76
C PRO A 113 -25.83 -0.38 -0.46
N SER A 114 -25.57 0.83 0.04
CA SER A 114 -26.62 1.81 0.34
C SER A 114 -27.38 2.28 -0.90
N LEU A 115 -26.73 2.37 -2.07
CA LEU A 115 -27.40 2.73 -3.34
C LEU A 115 -28.39 1.65 -3.79
N PHE A 116 -28.04 0.38 -3.59
CA PHE A 116 -28.91 -0.74 -3.93
C PHE A 116 -30.08 -0.84 -2.95
N GLN A 117 -29.80 -0.81 -1.65
CA GLN A 117 -30.81 -0.91 -0.59
C GLN A 117 -31.83 0.24 -0.63
N SER A 118 -31.36 1.47 -0.89
CA SER A 118 -32.24 2.64 -1.04
C SER A 118 -32.98 2.69 -2.38
N ARG A 119 -32.69 1.76 -3.29
CA ARG A 119 -33.21 1.70 -4.66
C ARG A 119 -32.96 2.98 -5.48
N GLN A 120 -31.96 3.78 -5.12
CA GLN A 120 -31.47 4.88 -5.95
C GLN A 120 -30.90 4.36 -7.28
N ILE A 121 -30.30 3.16 -7.24
CA ILE A 121 -30.05 2.33 -8.41
C ILE A 121 -30.77 0.99 -8.15
N PRO A 122 -32.02 0.82 -8.65
CA PRO A 122 -32.75 -0.41 -8.41
C PRO A 122 -32.14 -1.54 -9.24
N ILE A 123 -31.84 -2.65 -8.56
CA ILE A 123 -31.48 -3.92 -9.18
C ILE A 123 -32.79 -4.65 -9.46
N HIS A 124 -33.03 -5.05 -10.71
CA HIS A 124 -34.24 -5.79 -11.07
C HIS A 124 -33.98 -7.29 -10.96
N VAL A 125 -32.82 -7.74 -11.44
CA VAL A 125 -32.40 -9.15 -11.36
C VAL A 125 -31.01 -9.24 -10.75
N ALA A 126 -30.80 -10.16 -9.81
CA ALA A 126 -29.48 -10.51 -9.29
C ALA A 126 -29.14 -11.96 -9.65
N LEU A 127 -28.06 -12.15 -10.41
CA LEU A 127 -27.46 -13.46 -10.67
C LEU A 127 -26.34 -13.67 -9.66
N VAL A 128 -26.50 -14.63 -8.75
CA VAL A 128 -25.54 -14.92 -7.68
C VAL A 128 -25.14 -16.38 -7.68
N GLN A 129 -23.99 -16.69 -7.09
CA GLN A 129 -23.54 -18.06 -6.86
C GLN A 129 -23.48 -18.31 -5.36
N VAL A 130 -23.93 -19.48 -4.91
CA VAL A 130 -24.01 -19.87 -3.50
C VAL A 130 -23.62 -21.32 -3.29
N SER A 131 -23.28 -21.67 -2.04
CA SER A 131 -23.17 -23.05 -1.59
C SER A 131 -24.56 -23.73 -1.55
N PRO A 132 -24.62 -25.08 -1.46
CA PRO A 132 -25.85 -25.77 -1.13
C PRO A 132 -26.45 -25.27 0.20
N PRO A 133 -27.79 -25.35 0.36
CA PRO A 133 -28.42 -25.03 1.63
C PRO A 133 -28.00 -26.02 2.71
N ASP A 134 -27.78 -25.52 3.93
CA ASP A 134 -27.60 -26.37 5.10
C ASP A 134 -28.93 -26.95 5.62
N ASP A 135 -28.89 -27.68 6.73
CA ASP A 135 -30.06 -28.32 7.36
C ASP A 135 -31.17 -27.31 7.77
N PHE A 136 -30.87 -26.02 7.75
CA PHE A 136 -31.77 -24.94 8.12
C PHE A 136 -32.12 -24.03 6.94
N GLY A 137 -31.73 -24.39 5.72
CA GLY A 137 -32.06 -23.64 4.50
C GLY A 137 -31.15 -22.44 4.24
N TRP A 138 -30.00 -22.32 4.91
CA TRP A 138 -29.04 -21.24 4.66
C TRP A 138 -28.01 -21.63 3.60
N MET A 139 -27.85 -20.78 2.61
CA MET A 139 -26.86 -20.87 1.53
C MET A 139 -25.83 -19.76 1.72
N SER A 140 -24.54 -20.05 1.50
CA SER A 140 -23.45 -19.08 1.64
C SER A 140 -23.07 -18.52 0.27
N LEU A 141 -22.93 -17.19 0.16
CA LEU A 141 -22.30 -16.50 -0.99
C LEU A 141 -20.81 -16.84 -1.14
N GLY A 142 -20.22 -17.45 -0.10
CA GLY A 142 -18.89 -18.01 -0.12
C GLY A 142 -17.81 -16.96 -0.34
N ILE A 143 -17.11 -17.05 -1.46
CA ILE A 143 -15.92 -16.23 -1.72
C ILE A 143 -16.22 -14.79 -2.18
N SER A 144 -17.48 -14.44 -2.45
CA SER A 144 -17.87 -13.10 -2.94
C SER A 144 -19.10 -12.56 -2.21
N VAL A 145 -18.89 -11.90 -1.06
CA VAL A 145 -19.99 -11.26 -0.29
C VAL A 145 -20.16 -9.81 -0.69
N ASP A 146 -19.09 -9.03 -0.56
CA ASP A 146 -18.96 -7.63 -0.97
C ASP A 146 -20.25 -6.80 -1.07
N VAL A 147 -20.62 -6.42 -2.28
CA VAL A 147 -21.88 -5.73 -2.59
C VAL A 147 -22.91 -6.74 -3.09
N THR A 148 -22.50 -7.98 -3.35
CA THR A 148 -23.33 -9.08 -3.84
C THR A 148 -24.49 -9.36 -2.89
N LEU A 149 -24.24 -9.36 -1.57
CA LEU A 149 -25.32 -9.53 -0.59
C LEU A 149 -26.37 -8.41 -0.70
N ALA A 150 -25.92 -7.15 -0.76
CA ALA A 150 -26.83 -6.01 -0.87
C ALA A 150 -27.60 -6.02 -2.20
N ALA A 151 -26.95 -6.43 -3.30
CA ALA A 151 -27.59 -6.54 -4.60
C ALA A 151 -28.67 -7.64 -4.60
N ALA A 152 -28.38 -8.81 -4.03
CA ALA A 152 -29.33 -9.92 -3.92
C ALA A 152 -30.55 -9.51 -3.08
N LEU A 153 -30.33 -8.98 -1.88
CA LEU A 153 -31.42 -8.58 -0.97
C LEU A 153 -32.26 -7.40 -1.49
N SER A 154 -31.76 -6.63 -2.46
CA SER A 154 -32.46 -5.48 -3.05
C SER A 154 -33.10 -5.77 -4.40
N ALA A 155 -32.86 -6.95 -4.98
CA ALA A 155 -33.36 -7.32 -6.31
C ALA A 155 -34.85 -7.70 -6.28
N ASP A 156 -35.55 -7.44 -7.39
CA ASP A 156 -36.93 -7.93 -7.56
C ASP A 156 -36.98 -9.43 -7.90
N LEU A 157 -35.91 -9.95 -8.50
CA LEU A 157 -35.74 -11.36 -8.85
C LEU A 157 -34.30 -11.81 -8.52
N VAL A 158 -34.14 -12.80 -7.67
CA VAL A 158 -32.86 -13.42 -7.34
C VAL A 158 -32.77 -14.81 -7.96
N ILE A 159 -31.79 -15.00 -8.86
CA ILE A 159 -31.47 -16.28 -9.48
C ILE A 159 -30.15 -16.76 -8.88
N ALA A 160 -30.21 -17.80 -8.06
CA ALA A 160 -29.04 -18.38 -7.40
C ALA A 160 -28.56 -19.64 -8.11
N GLN A 161 -27.30 -19.63 -8.54
CA GLN A 161 -26.59 -20.82 -8.95
C GLN A 161 -26.04 -21.53 -7.71
N VAL A 162 -26.56 -22.72 -7.42
CA VAL A 162 -26.09 -23.56 -6.31
C VAL A 162 -24.94 -24.43 -6.81
N ASN A 163 -23.74 -24.17 -6.29
CA ASN A 163 -22.51 -24.89 -6.62
C ASN A 163 -21.93 -25.56 -5.36
N PRO A 164 -21.88 -26.90 -5.29
CA PRO A 164 -21.25 -27.63 -4.19
C PRO A 164 -19.77 -27.28 -3.93
N ARG A 165 -19.06 -26.72 -4.92
CA ARG A 165 -17.67 -26.27 -4.77
C ARG A 165 -17.54 -24.88 -4.15
N MET A 166 -18.64 -24.13 -4.01
CA MET A 166 -18.64 -22.84 -3.31
C MET A 166 -18.46 -23.08 -1.80
N PRO A 167 -17.39 -22.57 -1.15
CA PRO A 167 -17.19 -22.79 0.26
C PRO A 167 -18.28 -22.11 1.09
N ARG A 168 -18.67 -22.76 2.19
CA ARG A 168 -19.54 -22.17 3.21
C ARG A 168 -18.69 -21.28 4.12
N VAL A 169 -18.53 -20.02 3.75
CA VAL A 169 -17.74 -19.05 4.51
C VAL A 169 -18.65 -18.40 5.53
N LEU A 170 -18.24 -18.33 6.80
CA LEU A 170 -19.06 -17.80 7.89
C LEU A 170 -19.09 -16.26 7.87
N GLY A 171 -19.87 -15.66 8.77
CA GLY A 171 -20.03 -14.20 8.89
C GLY A 171 -21.39 -13.73 8.35
N GLN A 172 -21.44 -12.51 7.82
CA GLN A 172 -22.60 -11.96 7.13
C GLN A 172 -22.54 -12.28 5.64
N SER A 173 -22.60 -13.57 5.33
CA SER A 173 -22.36 -14.14 4.01
C SER A 173 -23.53 -15.00 3.49
N PHE A 174 -24.61 -15.10 4.26
CA PHE A 174 -25.69 -16.06 4.01
C PHE A 174 -26.93 -15.42 3.38
N LEU A 175 -27.58 -16.20 2.52
CA LEU A 175 -28.94 -16.00 2.03
C LEU A 175 -29.76 -17.24 2.40
N HIS A 176 -31.00 -17.06 2.88
CA HIS A 176 -31.89 -18.18 3.09
C HIS A 176 -32.55 -18.58 1.76
N VAL A 177 -32.97 -19.84 1.61
CA VAL A 177 -33.75 -20.30 0.43
C VAL A 177 -34.99 -19.43 0.17
N ASN A 178 -35.52 -18.78 1.21
CA ASN A 178 -36.67 -17.88 1.10
C ASN A 178 -36.33 -16.50 0.50
N ASP A 179 -35.06 -16.10 0.53
CA ASP A 179 -34.57 -14.84 -0.04
C ASP A 179 -34.23 -14.96 -1.55
N VAL A 180 -34.38 -16.16 -2.12
CA VAL A 180 -34.08 -16.46 -3.52
C VAL A 180 -35.36 -16.85 -4.25
N ASP A 181 -35.53 -16.40 -5.50
CA ASP A 181 -36.73 -16.71 -6.30
C ASP A 181 -36.55 -17.94 -7.20
N VAL A 182 -35.35 -18.15 -7.73
CA VAL A 182 -35.04 -19.24 -8.66
C VAL A 182 -33.71 -19.90 -8.29
N VAL A 183 -33.70 -21.23 -8.31
CA VAL A 183 -32.51 -22.04 -8.04
C VAL A 183 -32.07 -22.78 -9.29
N VAL A 184 -30.79 -22.69 -9.62
CA VAL A 184 -30.15 -23.46 -10.69
C VAL A 184 -28.99 -24.24 -10.09
N GLU A 185 -29.10 -25.57 -10.04
CA GLU A 185 -28.00 -26.41 -9.56
C GLU A 185 -26.98 -26.65 -10.68
N HIS A 186 -25.73 -26.24 -10.45
CA HIS A 186 -24.65 -26.48 -11.38
C HIS A 186 -23.31 -26.59 -10.63
N GLU A 187 -22.67 -27.75 -10.73
CA GLU A 187 -21.35 -27.98 -10.16
C GLU A 187 -20.28 -27.58 -11.18
N GLU A 188 -19.41 -26.65 -10.80
CA GLU A 188 -18.27 -26.22 -11.62
C GLU A 188 -17.13 -25.69 -10.74
N ASP A 189 -15.91 -25.66 -11.27
CA ASP A 189 -14.77 -25.07 -10.57
C ASP A 189 -14.97 -23.56 -10.38
N LEU A 190 -14.64 -23.07 -9.19
CA LEU A 190 -14.58 -21.64 -8.94
C LEU A 190 -13.41 -21.03 -9.70
N LEU A 191 -13.56 -19.77 -10.09
CA LEU A 191 -12.51 -19.05 -10.79
C LEU A 191 -11.30 -18.84 -9.89
N THR A 192 -10.11 -19.04 -10.44
CA THR A 192 -8.84 -18.73 -9.78
C THR A 192 -8.06 -17.74 -10.63
N PRO A 193 -7.38 -16.75 -10.02
CA PRO A 193 -6.50 -15.85 -10.78
C PRO A 193 -5.31 -16.64 -11.36
N GLY A 194 -4.74 -16.12 -12.45
CA GLY A 194 -3.48 -16.65 -12.99
C GLY A 194 -2.27 -16.33 -12.09
N GLU A 195 -1.13 -16.94 -12.40
CA GLU A 195 0.12 -16.69 -11.68
C GLU A 195 0.58 -15.23 -11.81
N LEU A 196 1.03 -14.67 -10.69
CA LEU A 196 1.62 -13.34 -10.64
C LEU A 196 3.08 -13.39 -11.08
N LEU A 197 3.49 -12.41 -11.87
CA LEU A 197 4.90 -12.24 -12.22
C LEU A 197 5.68 -11.66 -11.04
N GLU A 198 6.82 -12.26 -10.72
CA GLU A 198 7.76 -11.71 -9.75
C GLU A 198 8.43 -10.45 -10.31
N LEU A 199 8.61 -9.45 -9.44
CA LEU A 199 9.22 -8.15 -9.77
C LEU A 199 10.26 -7.80 -8.70
N GLU A 200 11.49 -7.49 -9.10
CA GLU A 200 12.55 -7.10 -8.15
C GLU A 200 12.17 -5.85 -7.33
N SER A 201 11.55 -4.86 -7.98
CA SER A 201 11.05 -3.65 -7.33
C SER A 201 10.01 -3.98 -6.24
N ALA A 202 9.17 -5.00 -6.46
CA ALA A 202 8.20 -5.45 -5.46
C ALA A 202 8.87 -6.00 -4.19
N HIS A 203 9.96 -6.77 -4.33
CA HIS A 203 10.71 -7.28 -3.17
C HIS A 203 11.40 -6.15 -2.39
N MET A 204 11.98 -5.18 -3.08
CA MET A 204 12.59 -4.02 -2.44
C MET A 204 11.55 -3.15 -1.71
N ILE A 205 10.40 -2.90 -2.34
CA ILE A 205 9.26 -2.25 -1.68
C ILE A 205 8.82 -3.04 -0.44
N GLY A 206 8.68 -4.37 -0.53
CA GLY A 206 8.30 -5.22 0.59
C GLY A 206 9.25 -5.08 1.80
N ARG A 207 10.56 -5.04 1.56
CA ARG A 207 11.58 -4.80 2.61
C ARG A 207 11.47 -3.43 3.25
N HIS A 208 11.13 -2.40 2.47
CA HIS A 208 10.89 -1.06 3.02
C HIS A 208 9.61 -0.99 3.85
N VAL A 209 8.53 -1.65 3.40
CA VAL A 209 7.25 -1.69 4.10
C VAL A 209 7.36 -2.46 5.41
N GLU A 210 8.04 -3.61 5.43
CA GLU A 210 8.19 -4.46 6.63
C GLU A 210 8.69 -3.67 7.85
N LYS A 211 9.66 -2.75 7.66
CA LYS A 211 10.21 -1.89 8.72
C LYS A 211 9.19 -0.92 9.30
N LEU A 212 8.12 -0.60 8.56
CA LEU A 212 7.03 0.27 9.01
C LEU A 212 5.94 -0.50 9.75
N ILE A 213 5.94 -1.84 9.69
CA ILE A 213 4.91 -2.66 10.34
C ILE A 213 5.42 -3.12 11.70
N ASP A 214 4.66 -2.77 12.73
CA ASP A 214 4.90 -3.24 14.10
C ASP A 214 4.22 -4.59 14.31
N ASP A 215 4.78 -5.43 15.19
CA ASP A 215 4.07 -6.64 15.66
C ASP A 215 2.71 -6.27 16.26
N GLY A 216 1.72 -7.16 16.09
CA GLY A 216 0.35 -6.88 16.50
C GLY A 216 -0.43 -5.92 15.61
N ALA A 217 0.12 -5.45 14.48
CA ALA A 217 -0.59 -4.60 13.53
C ALA A 217 -1.74 -5.33 12.82
N THR A 218 -2.78 -4.59 12.47
CA THR A 218 -3.91 -5.09 11.66
C THR A 218 -3.73 -4.66 10.21
N LEU A 219 -3.76 -5.59 9.27
CA LEU A 219 -3.41 -5.34 7.88
C LEU A 219 -4.62 -5.34 6.95
N GLN A 220 -4.62 -4.40 6.01
CA GLN A 220 -5.32 -4.50 4.73
C GLN A 220 -4.30 -4.44 3.60
N LEU A 221 -4.46 -5.31 2.61
CA LEU A 221 -3.65 -5.30 1.40
C LEU A 221 -4.51 -5.46 0.15
N GLY A 222 -4.04 -4.87 -0.96
CA GLY A 222 -4.59 -5.11 -2.29
C GLY A 222 -4.09 -6.41 -2.93
N LEU A 223 -4.42 -6.60 -4.20
CA LEU A 223 -3.96 -7.72 -5.03
C LEU A 223 -2.69 -7.35 -5.81
N GLY A 224 -1.98 -8.36 -6.31
CA GLY A 224 -0.86 -8.20 -7.25
C GLY A 224 0.51 -8.51 -6.65
N ALA A 225 1.55 -8.35 -7.48
CA ALA A 225 2.92 -8.75 -7.13
C ALA A 225 3.50 -7.98 -5.93
N THR A 226 3.27 -6.66 -5.85
CA THR A 226 3.80 -5.84 -4.76
C THR A 226 3.18 -6.16 -3.39
N PRO A 227 1.84 -6.29 -3.24
CA PRO A 227 1.24 -6.78 -2.00
C PRO A 227 1.71 -8.19 -1.62
N GLN A 228 1.85 -9.11 -2.59
CA GLN A 228 2.36 -10.46 -2.34
C GLN A 228 3.80 -10.44 -1.80
N ALA A 229 4.70 -9.70 -2.45
CA ALA A 229 6.08 -9.55 -1.98
C ALA A 229 6.16 -8.89 -0.59
N THR A 230 5.23 -7.98 -0.30
CA THR A 230 5.11 -7.31 1.00
C THR A 230 4.67 -8.29 2.09
N LEU A 231 3.76 -9.21 1.82
CA LEU A 231 3.40 -10.29 2.76
C LEU A 231 4.59 -11.23 3.02
N LEU A 232 5.33 -11.61 1.98
CA LEU A 232 6.52 -12.45 2.13
C LEU A 232 7.61 -11.78 2.98
N ALA A 233 7.77 -10.46 2.88
CA ALA A 233 8.70 -9.72 3.74
C ALA A 233 8.31 -9.79 5.23
N MET A 234 7.03 -10.03 5.55
CA MET A 234 6.50 -10.08 6.93
C MET A 234 6.58 -11.46 7.59
N GLU A 235 7.23 -12.45 6.98
CA GLU A 235 7.30 -13.82 7.52
C GLU A 235 7.87 -13.94 8.94
N ASN A 236 8.65 -12.94 9.39
CA ASN A 236 9.25 -12.90 10.72
C ASN A 236 8.50 -12.01 11.73
N LYS A 237 7.34 -11.46 11.35
CA LYS A 237 6.48 -10.68 12.26
C LYS A 237 5.66 -11.60 13.15
N ASN A 238 5.13 -11.05 14.24
CA ASN A 238 4.36 -11.79 15.23
C ASN A 238 3.00 -11.15 15.50
N ASP A 239 2.01 -12.03 15.72
CA ASP A 239 0.65 -11.72 16.12
C ASP A 239 -0.07 -10.67 15.25
N LEU A 240 0.21 -10.67 13.95
CA LEU A 240 -0.47 -9.80 13.00
C LEU A 240 -1.98 -10.11 12.93
N GLY A 241 -2.77 -9.12 12.56
CA GLY A 241 -4.20 -9.23 12.29
C GLY A 241 -4.56 -8.87 10.86
N VAL A 242 -5.76 -9.27 10.42
CA VAL A 242 -6.28 -8.98 9.08
C VAL A 242 -7.71 -8.45 9.17
N HIS A 243 -7.94 -7.28 8.58
CA HIS A 243 -9.24 -6.72 8.24
C HIS A 243 -9.10 -6.11 6.85
N SER A 244 -9.45 -6.86 5.81
CA SER A 244 -9.06 -6.55 4.43
C SER A 244 -10.22 -6.75 3.47
N GLN A 245 -10.27 -6.02 2.36
CA GLN A 245 -11.27 -6.29 1.32
C GLN A 245 -11.10 -7.72 0.75
N PHE A 246 -9.85 -8.12 0.50
CA PHE A 246 -9.51 -9.40 -0.11
C PHE A 246 -8.71 -10.31 0.83
N LEU A 247 -9.02 -11.60 0.79
CA LEU A 247 -8.11 -12.66 1.22
C LEU A 247 -7.41 -13.32 0.04
N THR A 248 -6.15 -13.68 0.25
CA THR A 248 -5.27 -14.29 -0.75
C THR A 248 -4.50 -15.46 -0.16
N ASP A 249 -3.87 -16.28 -1.01
CA ASP A 249 -3.01 -17.39 -0.60
C ASP A 249 -1.86 -16.95 0.30
N GLY A 250 -1.32 -15.74 0.08
CA GLY A 250 -0.28 -15.17 0.95
C GLY A 250 -0.74 -14.99 2.40
N ILE A 251 -1.98 -14.51 2.59
CA ILE A 251 -2.58 -14.38 3.93
C ILE A 251 -2.79 -15.76 4.54
N MET A 252 -3.36 -16.72 3.79
CA MET A 252 -3.55 -18.10 4.25
C MET A 252 -2.22 -18.73 4.71
N MET A 253 -1.13 -18.51 3.98
CA MET A 253 0.18 -19.06 4.32
C MET A 253 0.74 -18.46 5.61
N LEU A 254 0.60 -17.14 5.82
CA LEU A 254 1.04 -16.50 7.07
C LEU A 254 0.18 -16.90 8.28
N VAL A 255 -1.12 -17.17 8.08
CA VAL A 255 -1.97 -17.77 9.12
C VAL A 255 -1.48 -19.17 9.48
N SER A 256 -1.22 -20.00 8.48
CA SER A 256 -0.72 -21.38 8.67
C SER A 256 0.65 -21.44 9.37
N ARG A 257 1.46 -20.38 9.25
CA ARG A 257 2.75 -20.24 9.96
C ARG A 257 2.63 -19.62 11.36
N GLY A 258 1.43 -19.19 11.77
CA GLY A 258 1.21 -18.53 13.07
C GLY A 258 1.66 -17.06 13.13
N VAL A 259 2.03 -16.48 11.99
CA VAL A 259 2.42 -15.05 11.89
C VAL A 259 1.18 -14.16 12.03
N ILE A 260 0.08 -14.55 11.40
CA ILE A 260 -1.24 -13.90 11.55
C ILE A 260 -2.06 -14.68 12.57
N THR A 261 -2.38 -14.04 13.70
CA THR A 261 -3.16 -14.64 14.80
C THR A 261 -4.46 -13.89 15.08
N ASN A 262 -4.60 -12.66 14.59
CA ASN A 262 -5.75 -11.76 14.83
C ASN A 262 -6.01 -11.42 16.31
N LYS A 263 -5.10 -11.73 17.24
CA LYS A 263 -5.31 -11.56 18.70
C LYS A 263 -5.34 -10.11 19.16
N HIS A 264 -4.60 -9.23 18.47
CA HIS A 264 -4.36 -7.84 18.90
C HIS A 264 -5.05 -6.78 18.04
N LYS A 265 -6.07 -7.18 17.28
CA LYS A 265 -6.82 -6.29 16.39
C LYS A 265 -7.54 -5.16 17.13
N GLY A 266 -7.87 -5.33 18.41
CA GLY A 266 -8.67 -4.41 19.21
C GLY A 266 -10.17 -4.48 18.89
N PHE A 267 -10.52 -4.77 17.64
CA PHE A 267 -11.86 -5.03 17.15
C PHE A 267 -11.87 -6.31 16.29
N ASN A 268 -12.92 -7.13 16.37
CA ASN A 268 -12.97 -8.45 15.73
C ASN A 268 -11.77 -9.36 16.09
N ASN A 269 -11.40 -9.38 17.38
CA ASN A 269 -10.26 -10.17 17.87
C ASN A 269 -10.46 -11.67 17.61
N GLY A 270 -9.37 -12.33 17.20
CA GLY A 270 -9.36 -13.75 16.86
C GLY A 270 -10.04 -14.10 15.53
N LYS A 271 -10.62 -13.11 14.84
CA LYS A 271 -11.30 -13.30 13.56
C LYS A 271 -10.51 -12.67 12.42
N LEU A 272 -10.28 -13.48 11.39
CA LEU A 272 -9.76 -13.06 10.10
C LEU A 272 -10.96 -12.57 9.27
N VAL A 273 -11.00 -11.26 9.01
CA VAL A 273 -12.19 -10.60 8.45
C VAL A 273 -11.91 -10.10 7.05
N ALA A 274 -12.79 -10.44 6.12
CA ALA A 274 -12.75 -9.91 4.77
C ALA A 274 -14.12 -9.78 4.09
N SER A 275 -14.12 -9.40 2.82
CA SER A 275 -15.33 -9.24 2.00
C SER A 275 -15.36 -10.21 0.80
N THR A 276 -14.18 -10.59 0.30
CA THR A 276 -14.00 -11.43 -0.89
C THR A 276 -12.72 -12.26 -0.76
N ALA A 277 -12.65 -13.43 -1.40
CA ALA A 277 -11.43 -14.23 -1.55
C ALA A 277 -11.02 -14.34 -3.02
N ILE A 278 -9.71 -14.23 -3.29
CA ILE A 278 -9.14 -14.39 -4.62
C ILE A 278 -7.84 -15.17 -4.46
N GLY A 279 -7.82 -16.39 -4.98
CA GLY A 279 -6.67 -17.26 -4.82
C GLY A 279 -6.87 -18.63 -5.43
N THR A 280 -6.06 -19.59 -5.00
CA THR A 280 -6.13 -20.97 -5.48
C THR A 280 -7.26 -21.76 -4.81
N THR A 281 -7.53 -22.96 -5.31
CA THR A 281 -8.46 -23.91 -4.67
C THR A 281 -8.08 -24.20 -3.22
N ASN A 282 -6.80 -24.23 -2.87
CA ASN A 282 -6.35 -24.42 -1.48
C ASN A 282 -6.84 -23.30 -0.56
N LEU A 283 -6.86 -22.05 -1.04
CA LEU A 283 -7.45 -20.94 -0.30
C LEU A 283 -8.94 -21.19 -0.08
N TYR A 284 -9.67 -21.59 -1.12
CA TYR A 284 -11.12 -21.80 -1.00
C TYR A 284 -11.48 -22.96 -0.06
N GLU A 285 -10.70 -24.04 -0.06
CA GLU A 285 -10.82 -25.13 0.92
C GLU A 285 -10.53 -24.67 2.34
N PHE A 286 -9.49 -23.84 2.54
CA PHE A 286 -9.14 -23.27 3.84
C PHE A 286 -10.25 -22.39 4.45
N LEU A 287 -11.10 -21.77 3.61
CA LEU A 287 -12.21 -20.93 4.03
C LEU A 287 -13.46 -21.73 4.45
N HIS A 288 -13.63 -22.95 3.93
CA HIS A 288 -14.85 -23.74 4.10
C HIS A 288 -15.10 -24.09 5.57
N ASP A 289 -16.22 -23.61 6.13
CA ASP A 289 -16.67 -23.84 7.51
C ASP A 289 -15.61 -23.54 8.60
N ASN A 290 -14.72 -22.58 8.33
CA ASN A 290 -13.66 -22.21 9.26
C ASN A 290 -14.16 -21.18 10.29
N PRO A 291 -14.25 -21.52 11.59
CA PRO A 291 -14.80 -20.64 12.63
C PRO A 291 -13.94 -19.39 12.89
N ALA A 292 -12.67 -19.38 12.47
CA ALA A 292 -11.79 -18.24 12.64
C ALA A 292 -11.97 -17.17 11.55
N ILE A 293 -12.76 -17.44 10.50
CA ILE A 293 -12.86 -16.60 9.32
C ILE A 293 -14.30 -16.12 9.17
N GLU A 294 -14.46 -14.82 8.91
CA GLU A 294 -15.77 -14.23 8.68
C GLU A 294 -15.75 -13.27 7.50
N PHE A 295 -16.70 -13.46 6.58
CA PHE A 295 -16.92 -12.53 5.48
C PHE A 295 -18.07 -11.59 5.82
N HIS A 296 -17.89 -10.33 5.51
CA HIS A 296 -18.86 -9.27 5.76
C HIS A 296 -19.02 -8.39 4.50
N PRO A 297 -20.19 -7.76 4.31
CA PRO A 297 -20.42 -6.83 3.21
C PRO A 297 -19.46 -5.64 3.16
N SER A 298 -19.35 -5.01 2.00
CA SER A 298 -18.41 -3.90 1.81
C SER A 298 -18.75 -2.64 2.61
N ASP A 299 -20.02 -2.39 2.94
CA ASP A 299 -20.44 -1.30 3.85
C ASP A 299 -20.06 -1.58 5.32
N TYR A 300 -19.56 -2.77 5.64
CA TYR A 300 -18.89 -3.07 6.90
C TYR A 300 -17.36 -3.05 6.76
N VAL A 301 -16.83 -3.82 5.81
CA VAL A 301 -15.38 -4.03 5.67
C VAL A 301 -14.66 -2.75 5.22
N ASN A 302 -15.29 -1.99 4.33
CA ASN A 302 -14.74 -0.78 3.76
C ASN A 302 -15.27 0.49 4.44
N ASP A 303 -16.05 0.43 5.52
CA ASP A 303 -16.43 1.66 6.23
C ASP A 303 -15.22 2.22 6.99
N PRO A 304 -14.75 3.45 6.69
CA PRO A 304 -13.64 4.08 7.41
C PRO A 304 -13.86 4.12 8.93
N SER A 305 -15.12 4.26 9.38
CA SER A 305 -15.48 4.30 10.80
C SER A 305 -15.24 2.95 11.49
N ILE A 306 -15.43 1.84 10.77
CA ILE A 306 -15.15 0.49 11.25
C ILE A 306 -13.65 0.19 11.17
N ILE A 307 -13.01 0.56 10.06
CA ILE A 307 -11.57 0.39 9.86
C ILE A 307 -10.79 1.09 10.98
N ALA A 308 -11.18 2.33 11.34
CA ALA A 308 -10.53 3.14 12.38
C ALA A 308 -10.58 2.53 13.79
N ARG A 309 -11.45 1.53 14.04
CA ARG A 309 -11.55 0.84 15.35
C ARG A 309 -10.44 -0.17 15.58
N HIS A 310 -9.70 -0.55 14.53
CA HIS A 310 -8.63 -1.53 14.62
C HIS A 310 -7.35 -0.89 15.16
N ASN A 311 -6.67 -1.62 16.04
CA ASN A 311 -5.39 -1.22 16.60
C ASN A 311 -4.29 -1.33 15.54
N ARG A 312 -3.45 -0.28 15.43
CA ARG A 312 -2.33 -0.22 14.47
C ARG A 312 -2.77 -0.66 13.08
N MET A 313 -3.89 -0.12 12.61
CA MET A 313 -4.43 -0.45 11.29
C MET A 313 -3.46 0.05 10.22
N VAL A 314 -2.97 -0.86 9.38
CA VAL A 314 -2.06 -0.56 8.27
C VAL A 314 -2.74 -0.88 6.95
N SER A 315 -2.93 0.17 6.15
CA SER A 315 -3.48 0.10 4.80
C SER A 315 -2.32 0.09 3.79
N LEU A 316 -2.25 -0.96 2.98
CA LEU A 316 -1.19 -1.20 2.00
C LEU A 316 -1.78 -1.22 0.59
N ASN A 317 -1.60 -0.12 -0.15
CA ASN A 317 -2.19 0.05 -1.47
C ASN A 317 -1.14 0.40 -2.53
N VAL A 318 -1.28 -0.16 -3.73
CA VAL A 318 -0.39 0.14 -4.86
C VAL A 318 -0.99 1.27 -5.68
N ALA A 319 -0.23 2.34 -5.86
CA ALA A 319 -0.56 3.45 -6.74
C ALA A 319 0.12 3.28 -8.10
N THR A 320 -0.47 3.87 -9.15
CA THR A 320 0.09 3.79 -10.51
C THR A 320 0.90 5.02 -10.85
N VAL A 321 0.40 6.22 -10.55
CA VAL A 321 1.11 7.47 -10.81
C VAL A 321 0.87 8.44 -9.66
N MET A 322 1.92 9.14 -9.24
CA MET A 322 1.84 10.19 -8.23
C MET A 322 2.50 11.46 -8.74
N ASP A 323 1.85 12.61 -8.55
CA ASP A 323 2.52 13.89 -8.83
C ASP A 323 3.40 14.37 -7.68
N LEU A 324 4.30 15.32 -7.95
CA LEU A 324 5.22 15.88 -6.96
C LEU A 324 4.54 16.67 -5.83
N THR A 325 3.23 16.93 -5.92
CA THR A 325 2.44 17.48 -4.80
C THR A 325 1.85 16.38 -3.90
N GLY A 326 1.93 15.12 -4.34
CA GLY A 326 1.41 13.94 -3.67
C GLY A 326 -0.03 13.59 -4.07
N GLN A 327 -0.57 14.12 -5.16
CA GLN A 327 -1.85 13.61 -5.67
C GLN A 327 -1.64 12.27 -6.37
N VAL A 328 -2.60 11.37 -6.20
CA VAL A 328 -2.44 9.99 -6.66
C VAL A 328 -3.51 9.62 -7.67
N ALA A 329 -3.04 9.07 -8.77
CA ALA A 329 -3.80 8.40 -9.79
C ALA A 329 -3.55 6.89 -9.66
N VAL A 330 -4.61 6.10 -9.69
CA VAL A 330 -4.53 4.64 -9.53
C VAL A 330 -5.24 3.95 -10.68
N ASP A 331 -4.52 3.22 -11.51
CA ASP A 331 -5.14 2.45 -12.58
C ASP A 331 -5.76 1.17 -11.99
N ALA A 332 -6.79 0.62 -12.63
CA ALA A 332 -7.46 -0.59 -12.13
C ALA A 332 -6.49 -1.79 -12.04
N LEU A 333 -5.56 -1.92 -12.99
CA LEU A 333 -4.43 -2.86 -12.99
C LEU A 333 -3.35 -2.39 -14.00
N PRO A 334 -2.06 -2.75 -13.83
CA PRO A 334 -1.02 -2.54 -14.83
C PRO A 334 -1.27 -3.41 -16.08
N ASN A 335 -1.44 -2.80 -17.25
CA ASN A 335 -1.47 -3.45 -18.58
C ASN A 335 -2.64 -4.43 -18.92
N SER A 336 -3.75 -4.53 -18.17
CA SER A 336 -4.74 -5.62 -18.37
C SER A 336 -6.16 -5.27 -18.90
N ASN A 337 -6.52 -4.02 -19.15
CA ASN A 337 -7.82 -3.65 -19.77
C ASN A 337 -9.14 -4.17 -19.09
N LEU A 338 -9.18 -4.59 -17.81
CA LEU A 338 -10.41 -4.88 -16.98
C LEU A 338 -10.07 -4.81 -15.46
N SER A 339 -10.93 -4.53 -14.45
CA SER A 339 -12.08 -3.62 -14.18
C SER A 339 -12.15 -3.28 -12.66
N GLY A 340 -12.85 -2.20 -12.25
CA GLY A 340 -13.64 -2.19 -10.99
C GLY A 340 -13.26 -1.26 -9.82
N VAL A 341 -14.29 -0.81 -9.08
CA VAL A 341 -14.33 -0.02 -7.82
C VAL A 341 -13.17 -0.27 -6.85
N THR A 342 -12.55 0.80 -6.35
CA THR A 342 -11.52 0.73 -5.31
C THR A 342 -12.11 1.09 -3.95
N GLY A 343 -11.87 0.23 -2.96
CA GLY A 343 -11.98 0.56 -1.53
C GLY A 343 -10.77 1.32 -0.99
N MET A 344 -9.86 1.75 -1.87
CA MET A 344 -8.54 2.25 -1.50
C MET A 344 -8.65 3.50 -0.63
N LEU A 345 -9.45 4.48 -1.05
CA LEU A 345 -9.62 5.72 -0.29
C LEU A 345 -10.29 5.46 1.07
N ASP A 346 -11.19 4.47 1.14
CA ASP A 346 -11.83 4.08 2.39
C ASP A 346 -10.79 3.58 3.41
N PHE A 347 -9.90 2.67 3.00
CA PHE A 347 -8.81 2.17 3.84
C PHE A 347 -7.74 3.20 4.14
N VAL A 348 -7.43 4.10 3.19
CA VAL A 348 -6.51 5.23 3.42
C VAL A 348 -7.02 6.10 4.58
N ARG A 349 -8.31 6.47 4.55
CA ARG A 349 -8.92 7.30 5.59
C ARG A 349 -9.10 6.56 6.89
N GLY A 350 -9.59 5.32 6.84
CA GLY A 350 -9.78 4.49 8.02
C GLY A 350 -8.48 4.21 8.77
N ALA A 351 -7.40 3.87 8.06
CA ALA A 351 -6.09 3.65 8.67
C ALA A 351 -5.49 4.94 9.25
N ALA A 352 -5.68 6.09 8.58
CA ALA A 352 -5.21 7.38 9.10
C ALA A 352 -5.96 7.81 10.38
N GLN A 353 -7.21 7.37 10.56
CA GLN A 353 -8.02 7.64 11.75
C GLN A 353 -7.82 6.62 12.87
N ALA A 354 -7.19 5.47 12.58
CA ALA A 354 -6.96 4.43 13.55
C ALA A 354 -5.85 4.80 14.56
N PRO A 355 -5.95 4.36 15.83
CA PRO A 355 -4.88 4.53 16.81
C PRO A 355 -3.58 3.90 16.31
N LEU A 356 -2.52 4.71 16.19
CA LEU A 356 -1.21 4.30 15.65
C LEU A 356 -1.28 3.69 14.23
N GLY A 357 -2.34 4.01 13.48
CA GLY A 357 -2.55 3.50 12.14
C GLY A 357 -1.63 4.16 11.10
N LYS A 358 -1.37 3.44 10.01
CA LYS A 358 -0.48 3.88 8.93
C LYS A 358 -1.15 3.63 7.58
N SER A 359 -1.28 4.67 6.77
CA SER A 359 -1.67 4.56 5.37
C SER A 359 -0.41 4.62 4.51
N ILE A 360 -0.11 3.52 3.81
CA ILE A 360 1.12 3.35 3.03
C ILE A 360 0.76 3.11 1.56
N LEU A 361 1.22 4.03 0.72
CA LEU A 361 1.11 3.94 -0.73
C LEU A 361 2.41 3.42 -1.33
N MET A 362 2.34 2.25 -1.95
CA MET A 362 3.43 1.61 -2.66
C MET A 362 3.38 2.04 -4.13
N ILE A 363 4.49 2.49 -4.67
CA ILE A 363 4.59 2.94 -6.06
C ILE A 363 5.94 2.47 -6.60
N PRO A 364 5.97 1.46 -7.49
CA PRO A 364 7.15 1.18 -8.28
C PRO A 364 7.58 2.47 -8.97
N SER A 365 8.86 2.81 -8.96
CA SER A 365 9.30 4.12 -9.44
C SER A 365 9.13 4.30 -10.96
N THR A 366 9.12 3.20 -11.71
CA THR A 366 8.96 3.15 -13.17
C THR A 366 8.05 2.01 -13.64
N SER A 367 7.68 2.04 -14.92
CA SER A 367 7.09 0.92 -15.65
C SER A 367 8.05 -0.28 -15.67
N ARG A 368 7.51 -1.46 -16.02
CA ARG A 368 8.27 -2.73 -16.03
C ARG A 368 9.54 -2.68 -16.88
N ASP A 369 9.53 -1.94 -17.98
CA ASP A 369 10.66 -1.76 -18.89
C ASP A 369 11.60 -0.61 -18.49
N GLY A 370 11.30 0.08 -17.37
CA GLY A 370 12.04 1.22 -16.86
C GLY A 370 11.84 2.52 -17.66
N GLN A 371 11.03 2.51 -18.73
CA GLN A 371 10.96 3.62 -19.69
C GLN A 371 10.00 4.76 -19.31
N ILE A 372 9.11 4.52 -18.34
CA ILE A 372 8.11 5.50 -17.93
C ILE A 372 8.19 5.67 -16.41
N SER A 373 8.45 6.88 -15.94
CA SER A 373 8.37 7.21 -14.51
C SER A 373 6.93 7.23 -14.01
N HIS A 374 6.69 6.63 -12.84
CA HIS A 374 5.41 6.74 -12.13
C HIS A 374 5.33 7.98 -11.23
N PHE A 375 6.46 8.66 -10.98
CA PHE A 375 6.45 10.01 -10.43
C PHE A 375 6.42 11.02 -11.57
N VAL A 376 5.47 11.95 -11.51
CA VAL A 376 5.29 12.99 -12.54
C VAL A 376 5.25 14.39 -11.93
N PRO A 377 5.60 15.45 -12.67
CA PRO A 377 5.53 16.82 -12.12
C PRO A 377 4.12 17.23 -11.69
N ARG A 378 3.11 16.85 -12.48
CA ARG A 378 1.69 17.16 -12.25
C ARG A 378 0.82 16.11 -12.94
N LEU A 379 -0.29 15.74 -12.32
CA LEU A 379 -1.34 14.97 -13.01
C LEU A 379 -2.09 15.91 -13.96
N GLU A 380 -2.04 15.63 -15.26
CA GLU A 380 -2.73 16.42 -16.30
C GLU A 380 -3.98 15.67 -16.80
N ASP A 381 -3.80 14.49 -17.39
CA ASP A 381 -4.86 13.71 -18.05
C ASP A 381 -5.40 12.52 -17.21
N ARG A 382 -5.19 12.55 -15.89
CA ARG A 382 -5.60 11.48 -14.96
C ARG A 382 -6.43 12.03 -13.82
N ALA A 383 -7.52 11.34 -13.49
CA ALA A 383 -8.33 11.67 -12.33
C ALA A 383 -7.55 11.39 -11.03
N VAL A 384 -7.70 12.29 -10.05
CA VAL A 384 -7.16 12.12 -8.71
C VAL A 384 -8.09 11.20 -7.92
N VAL A 385 -7.56 10.08 -7.44
CA VAL A 385 -8.31 9.12 -6.60
C VAL A 385 -7.98 9.32 -5.13
N ILE A 386 -6.70 9.55 -4.79
CA ILE A 386 -6.30 9.95 -3.44
C ILE A 386 -5.83 11.41 -3.49
N PRO A 387 -6.58 12.33 -2.87
CA PRO A 387 -6.16 13.72 -2.74
C PRO A 387 -4.86 13.82 -1.96
N ARG A 388 -4.01 14.79 -2.31
CA ARG A 388 -2.71 15.02 -1.65
C ARG A 388 -2.80 15.18 -0.12
N SER A 389 -3.95 15.65 0.40
CA SER A 389 -4.20 15.81 1.83
C SER A 389 -4.33 14.48 2.58
N ASP A 390 -4.75 13.42 1.89
CA ASP A 390 -5.00 12.10 2.47
C ASP A 390 -3.75 11.19 2.38
N VAL A 391 -2.64 11.68 1.79
CA VAL A 391 -1.39 10.92 1.62
C VAL A 391 -0.45 11.09 2.81
N HIS A 392 -0.08 9.94 3.41
CA HIS A 392 0.92 9.85 4.48
C HIS A 392 2.22 9.22 3.96
N TYR A 393 2.36 7.89 4.02
CA TYR A 393 3.60 7.22 3.64
C TYR A 393 3.59 6.85 2.17
N VAL A 394 4.72 7.07 1.50
CA VAL A 394 4.95 6.67 0.11
C VAL A 394 6.23 5.84 0.06
N VAL A 395 6.16 4.69 -0.60
CA VAL A 395 7.24 3.71 -0.69
C VAL A 395 7.49 3.35 -2.15
N SER A 396 8.74 3.44 -2.57
CA SER A 396 9.24 2.83 -3.81
C SER A 396 10.38 1.88 -3.48
N GLU A 397 10.93 1.21 -4.48
CA GLU A 397 12.14 0.42 -4.38
C GLU A 397 13.40 1.23 -3.97
N PHE A 398 13.32 2.56 -4.00
CA PHE A 398 14.41 3.47 -3.59
C PHE A 398 14.24 4.05 -2.19
N GLY A 399 13.12 3.81 -1.51
CA GLY A 399 12.96 4.18 -0.11
C GLY A 399 11.56 4.58 0.31
N VAL A 400 11.49 5.13 1.52
CA VAL A 400 10.26 5.55 2.19
C VAL A 400 10.32 7.03 2.52
N VAL A 401 9.22 7.74 2.24
CA VAL A 401 8.97 9.11 2.72
C VAL A 401 7.60 9.22 3.40
N ASN A 402 7.49 10.13 4.36
CA ASN A 402 6.22 10.53 4.96
C ASN A 402 5.88 11.94 4.49
N LEU A 403 4.75 12.13 3.82
CA LEU A 403 4.27 13.41 3.29
C LEU A 403 3.31 14.14 4.23
N PHE A 404 2.91 13.53 5.34
CA PHE A 404 2.04 14.16 6.32
C PHE A 404 2.72 15.41 6.90
N GLY A 405 2.01 16.54 6.97
CA GLY A 405 2.54 17.81 7.46
C GLY A 405 3.56 18.52 6.56
N LYS A 406 3.99 17.92 5.44
CA LYS A 406 4.99 18.51 4.53
C LYS A 406 4.41 19.55 3.59
N SER A 407 5.13 20.65 3.40
CA SER A 407 4.89 21.66 2.36
C SER A 407 5.11 21.10 0.95
N ILE A 408 4.67 21.82 -0.08
CA ILE A 408 4.85 21.40 -1.49
C ILE A 408 6.33 21.21 -1.86
N GLN A 409 7.21 22.08 -1.37
CA GLN A 409 8.65 21.96 -1.62
C GLN A 409 9.25 20.71 -0.96
N GLU A 410 8.86 20.44 0.28
CA GLU A 410 9.31 19.25 1.00
C GLU A 410 8.77 17.97 0.36
N ARG A 411 7.52 17.99 -0.12
CA ARG A 411 6.90 16.87 -0.85
C ARG A 411 7.61 16.60 -2.17
N ALA A 412 7.84 17.63 -2.99
CA ALA A 412 8.54 17.48 -4.25
C ALA A 412 9.95 16.92 -4.02
N THR A 413 10.70 17.47 -3.05
CA THR A 413 12.03 16.97 -2.68
C THR A 413 11.99 15.53 -2.19
N ALA A 414 11.02 15.18 -1.33
CA ALA A 414 10.83 13.83 -0.81
C ALA A 414 10.55 12.83 -1.94
N LEU A 415 9.58 13.12 -2.80
CA LEU A 415 9.16 12.23 -3.88
C LEU A 415 10.27 12.03 -4.92
N ILE A 416 10.99 13.10 -5.28
CA ILE A 416 12.15 12.98 -6.18
C ILE A 416 13.21 12.06 -5.59
N SER A 417 13.47 12.13 -4.27
CA SER A 417 14.49 11.28 -3.64
C SER A 417 14.17 9.78 -3.64
N ILE A 418 12.91 9.40 -3.86
CA ILE A 418 12.48 8.00 -4.01
C ILE A 418 12.03 7.67 -5.45
N ALA A 419 12.22 8.59 -6.41
CA ALA A 419 12.03 8.30 -7.82
C ALA A 419 13.23 7.52 -8.40
N HIS A 420 13.07 6.96 -9.60
CA HIS A 420 14.18 6.29 -10.30
C HIS A 420 15.29 7.30 -10.64
N PRO A 421 16.58 6.99 -10.40
CA PRO A 421 17.69 7.92 -10.61
C PRO A 421 17.67 8.64 -11.96
N ASP A 422 17.35 7.93 -13.04
CA ASP A 422 17.31 8.47 -14.41
C ASP A 422 16.31 9.62 -14.61
N TYR A 423 15.26 9.71 -13.78
CA TYR A 423 14.21 10.74 -13.90
C TYR A 423 14.35 11.87 -12.89
N ARG A 424 15.26 11.76 -11.90
CA ARG A 424 15.34 12.74 -10.81
C ARG A 424 15.74 14.13 -11.29
N GLU A 425 16.64 14.22 -12.26
CA GLU A 425 17.05 15.48 -12.86
C GLU A 425 15.89 16.18 -13.57
N GLU A 426 15.19 15.45 -14.43
CA GLU A 426 14.04 15.98 -15.14
C GLU A 426 12.94 16.43 -14.17
N LEU A 427 12.61 15.61 -13.17
CA LEU A 427 11.60 15.93 -12.17
C LEU A 427 11.98 17.17 -11.36
N PHE A 428 13.24 17.29 -10.94
CA PHE A 428 13.73 18.45 -10.21
C PHE A 428 13.65 19.73 -11.06
N TYR A 429 14.13 19.67 -12.31
CA TYR A 429 14.05 20.79 -13.24
C TYR A 429 12.60 21.24 -13.47
N ARG A 430 11.68 20.30 -13.71
CA ARG A 430 10.26 20.60 -13.91
C ARG A 430 9.61 21.14 -12.63
N ALA A 431 9.97 20.63 -11.44
CA ALA A 431 9.48 21.13 -10.16
C ALA A 431 9.86 22.60 -9.92
N LYS A 432 11.10 22.98 -10.26
CA LYS A 432 11.54 24.39 -10.23
C LYS A 432 10.74 25.26 -11.19
N LYS A 433 10.57 24.81 -12.44
CA LYS A 433 9.78 25.53 -13.45
C LYS A 433 8.33 25.75 -13.01
N LEU A 434 7.76 24.82 -12.25
CA LEU A 434 6.42 24.90 -11.68
C LEU A 434 6.34 25.70 -10.37
N GLY A 435 7.46 26.23 -9.86
CA GLY A 435 7.51 26.98 -8.60
C GLY A 435 7.32 26.13 -7.34
N MET A 436 7.46 24.81 -7.45
CA MET A 436 7.37 23.89 -6.30
C MET A 436 8.66 23.87 -5.49
N ILE A 437 9.79 24.06 -6.16
CA ILE A 437 11.14 24.09 -5.59
C ILE A 437 11.76 25.44 -5.94
N ALA A 438 12.38 26.09 -4.96
CA ALA A 438 12.98 27.40 -5.16
C ALA A 438 14.11 27.39 -6.21
N MET A 439 14.24 28.47 -6.99
CA MET A 439 15.13 28.54 -8.16
C MET A 439 16.62 28.48 -7.79
N GLU A 440 16.98 28.94 -6.60
CA GLU A 440 18.32 28.91 -6.07
C GLU A 440 18.78 27.51 -5.59
N ARG A 441 17.88 26.52 -5.50
CA ARG A 441 18.26 25.14 -5.11
C ARG A 441 19.09 24.49 -6.23
N GLY A 442 20.37 24.19 -6.00
CA GLY A 442 21.20 23.41 -6.93
C GLY A 442 20.72 21.96 -7.08
N PHE A 443 20.89 21.38 -8.27
CA PHE A 443 20.83 19.94 -8.47
C PHE A 443 22.23 19.38 -8.17
N THR A 444 22.37 18.44 -7.25
CA THR A 444 23.67 17.88 -6.83
C THR A 444 23.74 16.39 -7.17
N GLU A 445 24.95 15.83 -7.35
CA GLU A 445 25.17 14.40 -7.64
C GLU A 445 24.50 13.47 -6.61
N SER A 446 24.30 13.96 -5.37
CA SER A 446 23.53 13.29 -4.32
C SER A 446 22.13 12.85 -4.72
N LEU A 447 21.52 13.51 -5.71
CA LEU A 447 20.20 13.12 -6.20
C LEU A 447 20.28 11.89 -7.10
N HIS A 448 21.39 11.52 -7.72
CA HIS A 448 21.52 10.22 -8.41
C HIS A 448 21.85 9.07 -7.46
N ALA A 449 22.30 9.38 -6.26
CA ALA A 449 22.74 8.39 -5.32
C ALA A 449 21.59 7.48 -4.84
N VAL A 450 21.84 6.18 -4.79
CA VAL A 450 20.89 5.18 -4.29
C VAL A 450 21.05 5.11 -2.78
N TYR A 451 19.94 5.28 -2.05
CA TYR A 451 19.95 5.26 -0.59
C TYR A 451 20.48 3.92 -0.04
N PRO A 452 21.56 3.89 0.75
CA PRO A 452 22.19 2.64 1.14
C PRO A 452 21.48 2.03 2.36
N LEU A 453 20.34 1.36 2.11
CA LEU A 453 19.44 0.79 3.11
C LEU A 453 20.15 -0.11 4.14
N LYS A 454 21.25 -0.78 3.75
CA LYS A 454 22.04 -1.66 4.63
C LYS A 454 22.63 -0.96 5.85
N HIS A 455 22.84 0.35 5.79
CA HIS A 455 23.40 1.11 6.91
C HIS A 455 22.33 1.62 7.88
N GLU A 456 21.04 1.48 7.57
CA GLU A 456 19.95 1.83 8.49
C GLU A 456 19.73 0.74 9.54
N GLU A 457 19.76 1.12 10.82
CA GLU A 457 19.61 0.22 11.96
C GLU A 457 18.82 0.90 13.08
N ILE A 458 17.96 0.13 13.75
CA ILE A 458 17.27 0.57 14.95
C ILE A 458 18.01 -0.02 16.16
N VAL A 459 18.52 0.85 17.02
CA VAL A 459 19.19 0.48 18.27
C VAL A 459 18.37 0.91 19.47
N LEU A 460 18.51 0.18 20.58
CA LEU A 460 17.93 0.55 21.87
C LEU A 460 19.03 1.18 22.73
N VAL A 461 18.85 2.43 23.12
CA VAL A 461 19.76 3.16 24.01
C VAL A 461 18.95 3.67 25.18
N ASP A 462 19.29 3.23 26.39
CA ASP A 462 18.55 3.52 27.63
C ASP A 462 17.05 3.20 27.56
N GLY A 463 16.66 2.19 26.77
CA GLY A 463 15.26 1.80 26.57
C GLY A 463 14.51 2.62 25.52
N GLU A 464 15.12 3.65 24.94
CA GLU A 464 14.57 4.42 23.82
C GLU A 464 15.01 3.84 22.48
N ARG A 465 14.08 3.77 21.51
CA ARG A 465 14.38 3.35 20.14
C ARG A 465 14.99 4.52 19.37
N ILE A 466 16.17 4.29 18.78
CA ILE A 466 16.87 5.24 17.94
C ILE A 466 17.11 4.63 16.58
N THR A 467 16.74 5.34 15.53
CA THR A 467 17.09 4.96 14.16
C THR A 467 18.38 5.65 13.77
N ILE A 468 19.45 4.88 13.59
CA ILE A 468 20.71 5.35 13.00
C ILE A 468 20.66 5.06 11.50
N ARG A 469 20.80 6.09 10.68
CA ARG A 469 20.66 5.97 9.22
C ARG A 469 21.45 7.03 8.46
N PRO A 470 21.76 6.80 7.16
CA PRO A 470 22.23 7.88 6.29
C PRO A 470 21.23 9.03 6.25
N ALA A 471 21.75 10.26 6.19
CA ALA A 471 20.98 11.48 6.00
C ALA A 471 20.27 11.46 4.64
N LYS A 472 19.06 12.00 4.59
CA LYS A 472 18.22 12.07 3.40
C LYS A 472 18.11 13.51 2.93
N PRO A 473 17.84 13.78 1.63
CA PRO A 473 17.63 15.15 1.13
C PRO A 473 16.55 15.96 1.86
N VAL A 474 15.64 15.29 2.57
CA VAL A 474 14.56 15.88 3.37
C VAL A 474 14.96 16.26 4.81
N ASP A 475 16.19 15.98 5.23
CA ASP A 475 16.67 16.22 6.60
C ASP A 475 17.18 17.64 6.85
N GLU A 476 17.12 18.52 5.85
CA GLU A 476 17.59 19.91 5.90
C GLU A 476 17.15 20.65 7.18
N ARG A 477 15.84 20.61 7.48
CA ARG A 477 15.28 21.31 8.64
C ARG A 477 15.64 20.63 9.98
N PRO A 478 15.47 19.31 10.16
CA PRO A 478 15.95 18.62 11.37
C PRO A 478 17.44 18.80 11.65
N LEU A 479 18.29 18.86 10.63
CA LEU A 479 19.72 19.12 10.78
C LEU A 479 19.99 20.56 11.25
N GLN A 480 19.32 21.56 10.67
CA GLN A 480 19.41 22.94 11.17
C GLN A 480 19.01 23.01 12.65
N GLU A 481 17.87 22.40 13.01
CA GLU A 481 17.40 22.39 14.40
C GLU A 481 18.37 21.68 15.34
N HIS A 482 19.04 20.61 14.89
CA HIS A 482 20.11 19.98 15.66
C HIS A 482 21.22 20.99 15.99
N PHE A 483 21.76 21.69 14.98
CA PHE A 483 22.87 22.62 15.19
C PHE A 483 22.48 23.86 16.01
N TYR A 484 21.28 24.40 15.83
CA TYR A 484 20.80 25.53 16.65
C TYR A 484 20.64 25.18 18.14
N ASN A 485 20.50 23.89 18.47
CA ASN A 485 20.33 23.41 19.84
C ASN A 485 21.63 22.86 20.47
N LEU A 486 22.78 22.99 19.80
CA LEU A 486 24.08 22.64 20.38
C LEU A 486 24.57 23.69 21.37
N ASP A 487 25.35 23.24 22.36
CA ASP A 487 26.07 24.16 23.24
C ASP A 487 27.17 24.90 22.44
N LYS A 488 27.50 26.13 22.85
CA LYS A 488 28.45 26.99 22.12
C LYS A 488 29.82 26.34 21.90
N ASP A 489 30.30 25.61 22.91
CA ASP A 489 31.59 24.93 22.85
C ASP A 489 31.57 23.76 21.86
N ASP A 490 30.43 23.06 21.72
CA ASP A 490 30.24 21.98 20.75
C ASP A 490 30.19 22.52 19.32
N VAL A 491 29.58 23.69 19.11
CA VAL A 491 29.60 24.39 17.81
C VAL A 491 31.04 24.75 17.43
N VAL A 492 31.81 25.31 18.37
CA VAL A 492 33.22 25.65 18.12
C VAL A 492 34.05 24.40 17.86
N ALA A 493 33.81 23.30 18.58
CA ALA A 493 34.49 22.04 18.34
C ALA A 493 34.16 21.44 16.96
N ARG A 494 32.92 21.59 16.49
CA ARG A 494 32.46 21.03 15.20
C ARG A 494 32.89 21.84 13.99
N PHE A 495 32.90 23.17 14.11
CA PHE A 495 33.12 24.08 12.98
C PHE A 495 34.43 24.87 13.09
N TYR A 496 35.21 24.69 14.15
CA TYR A 496 36.46 25.42 14.46
C TYR A 496 36.30 26.94 14.65
N HIS A 497 35.08 27.46 14.72
CA HIS A 497 34.79 28.87 15.00
C HIS A 497 33.40 29.03 15.63
N LYS A 498 33.14 30.19 16.24
CA LYS A 498 31.81 30.52 16.77
C LYS A 498 30.86 30.75 15.61
N LYS A 499 29.74 30.03 15.60
CA LYS A 499 28.69 30.18 14.60
C LYS A 499 27.34 30.32 15.29
N ALA A 500 26.60 31.37 14.94
CA ALA A 500 25.29 31.67 15.53
C ALA A 500 24.13 31.49 14.54
N SER A 501 24.43 31.34 13.25
CA SER A 501 23.48 31.08 12.19
C SER A 501 23.95 29.88 11.37
N PHE A 502 23.09 28.89 11.22
CA PHE A 502 23.26 27.77 10.31
C PHE A 502 22.34 28.04 9.14
N ILE A 503 22.81 28.89 8.22
CA ILE A 503 22.07 29.19 7.01
C ILE A 503 22.12 27.97 6.09
N ARG A 504 21.23 27.93 5.12
CA ARG A 504 20.97 26.75 4.29
C ARG A 504 22.22 26.14 3.65
N ASP A 505 23.09 26.98 3.09
CA ASP A 505 24.31 26.53 2.41
C ASP A 505 25.30 25.85 3.35
N ASP A 506 25.25 26.15 4.66
CA ASP A 506 26.12 25.55 5.67
C ASP A 506 25.76 24.10 6.00
N VAL A 507 24.51 23.71 5.76
CA VAL A 507 23.96 22.39 6.12
C VAL A 507 23.76 21.52 4.87
N ALA A 508 23.77 22.12 3.68
CA ALA A 508 23.55 21.45 2.41
C ALA A 508 24.47 20.24 2.22
N THR A 509 25.76 20.36 2.54
CA THR A 509 26.78 19.30 2.43
C THR A 509 26.52 18.09 3.36
N MET A 510 25.59 18.20 4.31
CA MET A 510 25.28 17.12 5.26
C MET A 510 24.05 16.29 4.86
N HIS A 511 23.25 16.78 3.91
CA HIS A 511 22.05 16.07 3.45
C HIS A 511 21.97 15.91 1.93
N GLN A 512 22.82 16.62 1.18
CA GLN A 512 23.01 16.46 -0.25
C GLN A 512 24.30 15.67 -0.50
N ILE A 513 24.33 14.42 -0.03
CA ILE A 513 25.51 13.54 -0.06
C ILE A 513 25.39 12.43 -1.10
N ASP A 514 26.50 12.05 -1.73
CA ASP A 514 26.55 10.97 -2.72
C ASP A 514 26.63 9.55 -2.11
N TYR A 515 26.74 9.48 -0.77
CA TYR A 515 26.94 8.26 0.03
C TYR A 515 28.25 7.52 -0.24
N VAL A 516 29.12 8.00 -1.13
CA VAL A 516 30.37 7.36 -1.52
C VAL A 516 31.56 8.19 -1.05
N ASN A 517 31.74 9.38 -1.63
CA ASN A 517 32.80 10.32 -1.26
C ASN A 517 32.41 11.11 0.00
N GLU A 518 31.11 11.27 0.22
CA GLU A 518 30.55 12.00 1.34
C GLU A 518 29.50 11.11 2.02
N MET A 519 29.61 10.90 3.33
CA MET A 519 28.61 10.17 4.10
C MET A 519 28.25 10.95 5.34
N THR A 520 26.97 11.21 5.55
CA THR A 520 26.43 11.72 6.82
C THR A 520 25.45 10.70 7.36
N MET A 521 25.69 10.27 8.59
CA MET A 521 24.82 9.43 9.41
C MET A 521 24.13 10.27 10.47
N VAL A 522 22.85 10.03 10.67
CA VAL A 522 22.02 10.71 11.67
C VAL A 522 21.42 9.67 12.62
N ALA A 523 21.44 9.98 13.91
CA ALA A 523 20.66 9.28 14.92
C ALA A 523 19.36 10.04 15.16
N VAL A 524 18.22 9.37 14.96
CA VAL A 524 16.89 9.99 14.96
C VAL A 524 16.01 9.31 16.01
N VAL A 525 15.32 10.12 16.81
CA VAL A 525 14.29 9.66 17.76
C VAL A 525 12.91 10.15 17.33
N GLY A 526 11.89 9.34 17.58
CA GLY A 526 10.50 9.62 17.19
C GLY A 526 10.12 9.03 15.83
N ASP A 527 8.92 9.39 15.36
CA ASP A 527 8.31 8.76 14.19
C ASP A 527 8.94 9.20 12.86
N LEU A 528 8.93 8.30 11.87
CA LEU A 528 9.42 8.59 10.53
C LEU A 528 8.69 9.81 9.93
N GLY A 529 9.47 10.84 9.57
CA GLY A 529 9.00 12.11 9.02
C GLY A 529 8.92 13.25 10.03
N PHE A 530 8.84 12.93 11.33
CA PHE A 530 8.77 13.89 12.45
C PHE A 530 9.90 13.73 13.47
N GLY A 531 10.81 12.80 13.23
CA GLY A 531 11.88 12.47 14.16
C GLY A 531 12.88 13.62 14.37
N ARG A 532 13.35 13.76 15.60
CA ARG A 532 14.38 14.71 16.01
C ARG A 532 15.76 14.08 15.79
N ILE A 533 16.64 14.79 15.09
CA ILE A 533 18.06 14.40 14.97
C ILE A 533 18.77 14.71 16.28
N VAL A 534 19.23 13.66 16.96
CA VAL A 534 19.91 13.75 18.26
C VAL A 534 21.42 13.58 18.15
N ALA A 535 21.91 12.97 17.07
CA ALA A 535 23.33 12.97 16.75
C ALA A 535 23.55 12.99 15.24
N VAL A 536 24.65 13.62 14.83
CA VAL A 536 25.13 13.66 13.45
C VAL A 536 26.59 13.26 13.46
N GLY A 537 26.98 12.38 12.55
CA GLY A 537 28.38 12.13 12.25
C GLY A 537 28.54 11.93 10.76
N GLY A 538 29.65 12.37 10.19
CA GLY A 538 29.90 12.15 8.78
C GLY A 538 31.37 12.09 8.45
N TYR A 539 31.66 11.57 7.25
CA TYR A 539 32.98 11.61 6.66
C TYR A 539 32.97 12.39 5.34
N LEU A 540 34.10 13.02 5.02
CA LEU A 540 34.42 13.57 3.70
C LEU A 540 35.72 12.96 3.19
N LEU A 541 35.69 12.32 2.02
CA LEU A 541 36.87 11.71 1.41
C LEU A 541 37.87 12.77 0.96
N GLU A 542 39.14 12.56 1.30
CA GLU A 542 40.28 13.24 0.70
C GLU A 542 40.88 12.38 -0.42
N PRO A 543 40.64 12.71 -1.71
CA PRO A 543 40.98 11.80 -2.81
C PRO A 543 42.49 11.52 -2.97
N ARG A 544 43.34 12.42 -2.46
CA ARG A 544 44.81 12.29 -2.57
C ARG A 544 45.38 11.26 -1.63
N SER A 545 44.86 11.17 -0.41
CA SER A 545 45.31 10.25 0.63
C SER A 545 44.49 8.95 0.67
N ASN A 546 43.32 8.93 0.02
CA ASN A 546 42.31 7.89 0.16
C ASN A 546 41.88 7.68 1.62
N MET A 547 41.87 8.75 2.40
CA MET A 547 41.43 8.78 3.79
C MET A 547 40.22 9.72 3.91
N ALA A 548 39.32 9.50 4.87
CA ALA A 548 38.15 10.36 5.04
C ALA A 548 38.14 11.08 6.40
N GLU A 549 37.95 12.39 6.37
CA GLU A 549 37.88 13.22 7.59
C GLU A 549 36.54 13.02 8.27
N VAL A 550 36.53 12.64 9.55
CA VAL A 550 35.30 12.46 10.33
C VAL A 550 35.01 13.60 11.27
N ALA A 551 33.72 13.88 11.45
CA ALA A 551 33.29 14.84 12.46
C ALA A 551 31.88 14.57 12.99
N PHE A 552 31.65 14.92 14.25
CA PHE A 552 30.48 14.50 15.03
C PHE A 552 29.85 15.65 15.83
N SER A 553 28.54 15.57 16.05
CA SER A 553 27.80 16.40 17.00
C SER A 553 26.70 15.58 17.66
N VAL A 554 26.48 15.80 18.96
CA VAL A 554 25.46 15.10 19.75
C VAL A 554 24.70 16.12 20.59
N ALA A 555 23.37 16.05 20.53
CA ALA A 555 22.49 16.89 21.32
C ALA A 555 22.77 16.71 22.82
N ARG A 556 22.72 17.80 23.57
CA ARG A 556 23.13 17.86 24.99
C ARG A 556 22.47 16.78 25.87
N ASP A 557 21.19 16.53 25.66
CA ASP A 557 20.38 15.53 26.38
C ASP A 557 20.73 14.06 26.02
N TRP A 558 21.53 13.87 24.96
CA TRP A 558 21.94 12.58 24.40
C TRP A 558 23.45 12.32 24.48
N GLN A 559 24.22 13.26 25.03
CA GLN A 559 25.66 13.09 25.20
C GLN A 559 25.99 11.95 26.18
N ARG A 560 27.14 11.32 25.97
CA ARG A 560 27.68 10.22 26.81
C ARG A 560 26.81 8.95 26.84
N ARG A 561 25.93 8.77 25.86
CA ARG A 561 25.11 7.55 25.68
C ARG A 561 25.61 6.63 24.55
N GLY A 562 26.87 6.79 24.12
CA GLY A 562 27.48 5.94 23.09
C GLY A 562 27.11 6.23 21.63
N LEU A 563 26.27 7.23 21.34
CA LEU A 563 25.81 7.50 19.97
C LEU A 563 26.93 7.77 18.97
N SER A 564 27.96 8.53 19.35
CA SER A 564 29.10 8.79 18.46
C SER A 564 29.88 7.52 18.13
N GLN A 565 29.95 6.56 19.06
CA GLN A 565 30.62 5.28 18.85
C GLN A 565 29.85 4.43 17.83
N GLU A 566 28.53 4.34 17.97
CA GLU A 566 27.70 3.63 16.99
C GLU A 566 27.74 4.27 15.61
N ILE A 567 27.72 5.61 15.54
CA ILE A 567 27.85 6.31 14.27
C ILE A 567 29.25 6.09 13.67
N LEU A 568 30.33 6.16 14.45
CA LEU A 568 31.68 5.91 13.95
C LEU A 568 31.82 4.47 13.41
N ARG A 569 31.24 3.47 14.07
CA ARG A 569 31.18 2.09 13.57
C ARG A 569 30.52 2.03 12.19
N LYS A 570 29.34 2.64 12.04
CA LYS A 570 28.61 2.70 10.77
C LYS A 570 29.38 3.43 9.67
N LEU A 571 30.07 4.52 10.00
CA LEU A 571 30.91 5.25 9.06
C LEU A 571 32.12 4.42 8.63
N ALA A 572 32.73 3.66 9.53
CA ALA A 572 33.83 2.75 9.21
C ALA A 572 33.37 1.61 8.29
N ASP A 573 32.21 1.01 8.57
CA ASP A 573 31.60 -0.02 7.70
C ASP A 573 31.34 0.55 6.29
N ALA A 574 30.74 1.75 6.21
CA ALA A 574 30.48 2.42 4.93
C ALA A 574 31.77 2.80 4.18
N ALA A 575 32.78 3.30 4.89
CA ALA A 575 34.08 3.63 4.30
C ALA A 575 34.77 2.39 3.73
N GLN A 576 34.71 1.26 4.45
CA GLN A 576 35.24 -0.02 3.99
C GLN A 576 34.51 -0.54 2.74
N ASP A 577 33.18 -0.44 2.72
CA ASP A 577 32.35 -0.82 1.57
C ASP A 577 32.72 -0.06 0.28
N HIS A 578 33.24 1.17 0.42
CA HIS A 578 33.69 2.01 -0.69
C HIS A 578 35.20 1.98 -0.94
N GLY A 579 35.96 1.13 -0.22
CA GLY A 579 37.41 1.01 -0.41
C GLY A 579 38.24 2.19 0.10
N ILE A 580 37.68 3.01 0.99
CA ILE A 580 38.40 4.10 1.65
C ILE A 580 39.41 3.50 2.63
N GLY A 581 40.65 3.97 2.59
CA GLY A 581 41.80 3.39 3.30
C GLY A 581 41.79 3.58 4.81
N GLY A 582 41.04 4.56 5.32
CA GLY A 582 40.88 4.82 6.74
C GLY A 582 40.14 6.13 7.03
N LEU A 583 39.87 6.35 8.32
CA LEU A 583 39.24 7.55 8.83
C LEU A 583 40.28 8.35 9.62
N PHE A 584 40.23 9.68 9.52
CA PHE A 584 41.08 10.57 10.30
C PHE A 584 40.29 11.73 10.87
N ALA A 585 40.84 12.42 11.86
CA ALA A 585 40.28 13.69 12.32
C ALA A 585 41.35 14.62 12.85
N TYR A 586 41.15 15.92 12.63
CA TYR A 586 41.85 16.97 13.36
C TYR A 586 41.02 17.35 14.58
N THR A 587 41.64 17.47 15.76
CA THR A 587 40.93 17.96 16.94
C THR A 587 41.88 18.60 17.93
N SER A 588 41.37 19.43 18.85
CA SER A 588 42.23 19.99 19.90
C SER A 588 42.68 18.90 20.86
N ILE A 589 43.91 19.00 21.37
CA ILE A 589 44.42 18.09 22.42
C ILE A 589 43.52 18.07 23.68
N LYS A 590 42.73 19.13 23.88
CA LYS A 590 41.75 19.23 24.98
C LYS A 590 40.47 18.41 24.73
N ASN A 591 40.18 18.01 23.50
CA ASN A 591 38.99 17.23 23.13
C ASN A 591 39.17 15.74 23.45
N LYS A 592 39.22 15.43 24.74
CA LYS A 592 39.39 14.05 25.23
C LYS A 592 38.29 13.10 24.75
N ALA A 593 37.09 13.62 24.48
CA ALA A 593 35.97 12.84 23.97
C ALA A 593 36.26 12.33 22.55
N MET A 594 36.69 13.20 21.64
CA MET A 594 37.05 12.82 20.27
C MET A 594 38.27 11.89 20.24
N ILE A 595 39.29 12.17 21.06
CA ILE A 595 40.45 11.29 21.19
C ILE A 595 40.01 9.90 21.67
N GLY A 596 39.17 9.81 22.71
CA GLY A 596 38.65 8.54 23.20
C GLY A 596 37.84 7.77 22.17
N LEU A 597 37.07 8.47 21.33
CA LEU A 597 36.23 7.89 20.30
C LEU A 597 37.02 7.03 19.29
N PHE A 598 38.18 7.47 18.84
CA PHE A 598 39.02 6.70 17.91
C PHE A 598 39.53 5.37 18.49
N HIS A 599 39.64 5.26 19.82
CA HIS A 599 40.08 4.02 20.50
C HIS A 599 38.92 3.05 20.79
N THR A 600 37.68 3.40 20.39
CA THR A 600 36.51 2.54 20.62
C THR A 600 36.34 1.43 19.58
N LEU A 601 36.96 1.58 18.41
CA LEU A 601 36.92 0.60 17.33
C LEU A 601 38.21 -0.25 17.29
N PRO A 602 38.16 -1.49 16.78
CA PRO A 602 39.30 -2.41 16.74
C PRO A 602 40.33 -2.07 15.65
N PHE A 603 40.51 -0.79 15.32
CA PHE A 603 41.45 -0.30 14.31
C PHE A 603 42.70 0.32 14.94
N ARG A 604 43.81 0.35 14.18
CA ARG A 604 45.05 0.97 14.64
C ARG A 604 44.95 2.48 14.51
N VAL A 605 45.04 3.20 15.64
CA VAL A 605 45.05 4.67 15.68
C VAL A 605 46.48 5.19 15.66
N HIS A 606 46.79 6.02 14.67
CA HIS A 606 48.05 6.77 14.62
C HIS A 606 47.84 8.14 15.27
N ARG A 607 48.90 8.77 15.77
CA ARG A 607 48.78 10.08 16.43
C ARG A 607 49.94 10.97 16.01
N GLU A 608 49.62 12.15 15.51
CA GLU A 608 50.59 13.18 15.18
C GLU A 608 50.14 14.49 15.85
N TYR A 609 51.07 15.17 16.52
CA TYR A 609 50.79 16.40 17.26
C TYR A 609 51.31 17.60 16.49
N GLU A 610 50.48 18.61 16.32
CA GLU A 610 50.83 19.87 15.66
C GLU A 610 50.27 21.03 16.50
N ASP A 611 51.15 21.73 17.20
CA ASP A 611 50.81 22.77 18.19
C ASP A 611 49.74 22.33 19.22
N ASP A 612 48.58 23.01 19.25
CA ASP A 612 47.45 22.73 20.15
C ASP A 612 46.45 21.70 19.58
N MET A 613 46.79 21.11 18.43
CA MET A 613 45.98 20.15 17.68
C MET A 613 46.63 18.77 17.65
N ILE A 614 45.78 17.75 17.49
CA ILE A 614 46.17 16.36 17.27
C ILE A 614 45.47 15.85 16.01
N HIS A 615 46.24 15.18 15.16
CA HIS A 615 45.78 14.40 14.03
C HIS A 615 45.73 12.92 14.45
N LEU A 616 44.54 12.32 14.34
CA LEU A 616 44.20 10.96 14.80
C LEU A 616 43.92 10.02 13.64
#